data_AF-U9UHK6-F1
#
_entry.id   AF-U9UHK6-F1
#
_cell.length_a   1.000
_cell.length_b   1.000
_cell.length_c   1.000
_cell.angle_alpha   90.00
_cell.angle_beta   90.00
_cell.angle_gamma   90.00
#
_symmetry.space_group_name_H-M   'P 1'
#
loop_
_entity.id
_entity.type
_entity.pdbx_description
1 polymer ?
#
loop_
_entity_poly.entity_id
_entity_poly.type
_entity_poly.pdbx_seq_one_letter_code
_entity_poly.pdbx_strand_id
1 'polypeptide(L)'
;MDQLKSNFANWTSGNEKIDEFIQKMQSEINKYDDVIFEWIPYNEFIEIKEIEDNYLTFAIWKKGQLSYNTYEKKWIRKSCEKKADKLNFGISQNPDTKVYILVCDSDCYCEKCGNKYEDSDNKWCKQCQINQLKSNFANWTSGNEKIDDFIQKMQLKICKQHDVIFEWISYKELIGINEINKDDGFTAAIWKKGQLSYSIYGKKLVRRSKEVVLRFLYDLQNINEEFLNKVF
;
A
#
# COMPACT_ATOMS: atom_id res chain seq x y z
N MET A 1 3.69 15.66 28.85
CA MET A 1 3.46 16.38 27.59
C MET A 1 4.19 17.74 27.55
N ASP A 2 4.47 18.37 28.70
CA ASP A 2 5.07 19.72 28.76
C ASP A 2 6.51 19.83 28.24
N GLN A 3 7.29 18.74 28.25
CA GLN A 3 8.64 18.72 27.66
C GLN A 3 8.68 18.69 26.13
N LEU A 4 7.59 18.30 25.45
CA LEU A 4 7.48 18.46 23.98
C LEU A 4 7.55 19.96 23.67
N LYS A 5 6.68 20.73 24.34
CA LYS A 5 6.46 22.15 24.10
C LYS A 5 7.70 23.02 24.31
N SER A 6 8.56 22.69 25.29
CA SER A 6 9.78 23.49 25.54
C SER A 6 10.92 23.24 24.54
N ASN A 7 10.92 22.12 23.81
CA ASN A 7 11.98 21.79 22.85
C ASN A 7 11.72 22.33 21.43
N PHE A 8 10.53 22.86 21.15
CA PHE A 8 10.11 23.33 19.81
C PHE A 8 10.54 24.74 19.44
N ALA A 9 11.08 25.53 20.38
CA ALA A 9 11.48 26.92 20.12
C ALA A 9 12.61 27.07 19.08
N ASN A 10 13.24 25.97 18.65
CA ASN A 10 14.41 25.98 17.76
C ASN A 10 14.13 25.45 16.34
N TRP A 11 12.88 25.19 15.95
CA TRP A 11 12.52 24.59 14.65
C TRP A 11 11.71 25.55 13.76
N THR A 12 12.18 26.79 13.61
CA THR A 12 11.61 27.70 12.59
C THR A 12 12.26 27.45 11.24
N SER A 13 11.41 27.34 10.22
CA SER A 13 11.83 27.30 8.82
C SER A 13 12.18 28.68 8.26
N GLY A 14 11.87 29.75 9.00
CA GLY A 14 11.87 31.12 8.49
C GLY A 14 10.67 31.42 7.59
N ASN A 15 9.72 30.48 7.42
CA ASN A 15 8.45 30.67 6.72
C ASN A 15 7.29 30.49 7.71
N GLU A 16 6.59 31.59 8.00
CA GLU A 16 5.47 31.65 8.93
C GLU A 16 4.40 30.60 8.65
N LYS A 17 4.03 30.38 7.38
CA LYS A 17 2.98 29.41 7.01
C LYS A 17 3.40 27.96 7.29
N ILE A 18 4.67 27.63 7.07
CA ILE A 18 5.20 26.28 7.34
C ILE A 18 5.30 26.07 8.85
N ASP A 19 5.76 27.09 9.57
CA ASP A 19 5.89 27.04 11.02
C ASP A 19 4.53 26.90 11.70
N GLU A 20 3.51 27.65 11.25
CA GLU A 20 2.11 27.50 11.68
C GLU A 20 1.57 26.11 11.39
N PHE A 21 1.84 25.55 10.20
CA PHE A 21 1.41 24.19 9.85
C PHE A 21 2.04 23.15 10.78
N ILE A 22 3.36 23.22 11.01
CA ILE A 22 4.07 22.29 11.90
C ILE A 22 3.52 22.39 13.33
N GLN A 23 3.33 23.61 13.84
CA GLN A 23 2.77 23.83 15.18
C GLN A 23 1.35 23.29 15.30
N LYS A 24 0.50 23.49 14.27
CA LYS A 24 -0.84 22.93 14.22
C LYS A 24 -0.79 21.41 14.31
N MET A 25 -0.02 20.74 13.46
CA MET A 25 0.11 19.28 13.47
C MET A 25 0.62 18.75 14.81
N GLN A 26 1.58 19.44 15.43
CA GLN A 26 2.10 19.09 16.76
C GLN A 26 1.07 19.28 17.89
N SER A 27 0.17 20.26 17.77
CA SER A 27 -0.88 20.52 18.78
C SER A 27 -1.96 19.44 18.82
N GLU A 28 -2.10 18.68 17.74
CA GLU A 28 -3.06 17.58 17.59
C GLU A 28 -2.53 16.24 18.17
N ILE A 29 -1.28 16.21 18.67
CA ILE A 29 -0.68 15.04 19.31
C ILE A 29 -1.33 14.78 20.68
N ASN A 30 -2.04 13.67 20.78
CA ASN A 30 -2.77 13.25 21.98
C ASN A 30 -2.16 12.00 22.66
N LYS A 31 -1.37 11.20 21.94
CA LYS A 31 -0.75 9.96 22.41
C LYS A 31 0.75 9.93 22.11
N TYR A 32 1.48 9.09 22.85
CA TYR A 32 2.93 8.94 22.70
C TYR A 32 3.37 8.31 21.37
N ASP A 33 2.43 7.73 20.62
CA ASP A 33 2.64 7.06 19.34
C ASP A 33 2.04 7.86 18.17
N ASP A 34 1.55 9.08 18.44
CA ASP A 34 1.08 9.96 17.39
C ASP A 34 2.24 10.51 16.56
N VAL A 35 1.91 10.85 15.32
CA VAL A 35 2.83 11.33 14.31
C VAL A 35 3.41 12.69 14.71
N ILE A 36 4.73 12.83 14.67
CA ILE A 36 5.42 14.09 14.99
C ILE A 36 5.92 14.73 13.70
N PHE A 37 5.56 16.00 13.49
CA PHE A 37 6.07 16.83 12.41
C PHE A 37 7.21 17.72 12.93
N GLU A 38 8.32 17.81 12.19
CA GLU A 38 9.43 18.71 12.52
C GLU A 38 10.02 19.42 11.30
N TRP A 39 10.59 20.60 11.49
CA TRP A 39 11.40 21.24 10.46
C TRP A 39 12.80 20.61 10.47
N ILE A 40 13.29 20.21 9.30
CA ILE A 40 14.62 19.64 9.13
C ILE A 40 15.45 20.59 8.26
N PRO A 41 16.49 21.23 8.80
CA PRO A 41 17.42 22.01 8.00
C PRO A 41 18.06 21.15 6.90
N TYR A 42 18.10 21.67 5.67
CA TYR A 42 18.53 20.89 4.49
C TYR A 42 19.96 20.33 4.60
N ASN A 43 20.86 21.04 5.29
CA ASN A 43 22.25 20.62 5.53
C ASN A 43 22.38 19.40 6.47
N GLU A 44 21.30 18.99 7.13
CA GLU A 44 21.25 17.81 7.99
C GLU A 44 21.08 16.50 7.19
N PHE A 45 20.78 16.58 5.88
CA PHE A 45 20.76 15.40 5.02
C PHE A 45 22.16 14.99 4.55
N ILE A 46 22.41 13.69 4.45
CA ILE A 46 23.66 13.10 3.93
C ILE A 46 23.53 12.85 2.43
N GLU A 47 22.43 12.23 2.04
CA GLU A 47 22.13 11.83 0.67
C GLU A 47 20.66 12.10 0.43
N ILE A 48 20.35 12.57 -0.77
CA ILE A 48 19.02 12.95 -1.23
C ILE A 48 18.82 12.27 -2.58
N LYS A 49 17.88 11.34 -2.68
CA LYS A 49 17.57 10.60 -3.89
C LYS A 49 16.16 10.94 -4.35
N GLU A 50 16.07 11.64 -5.47
CA GLU A 50 14.81 12.02 -6.11
C GLU A 50 14.21 10.83 -6.90
N ILE A 51 12.90 10.68 -6.84
CA ILE A 51 12.13 9.78 -7.70
C ILE A 51 11.50 10.62 -8.79
N GLU A 52 11.98 10.46 -10.04
CA GLU A 52 11.70 11.34 -11.20
C GLU A 52 10.20 11.60 -11.48
N ASP A 53 9.29 10.75 -10.99
CA ASP A 53 7.87 10.81 -11.34
C ASP A 53 6.90 11.22 -10.20
N ASN A 54 7.35 11.42 -8.95
CA ASN A 54 6.41 11.63 -7.82
C ASN A 54 6.77 12.76 -6.83
N TYR A 55 7.74 13.64 -7.14
CA TYR A 55 8.21 14.71 -6.24
C TYR A 55 8.70 14.21 -4.86
N LEU A 56 8.87 12.89 -4.70
CA LEU A 56 9.29 12.27 -3.46
C LEU A 56 10.80 12.07 -3.48
N THR A 57 11.38 12.40 -2.34
CA THR A 57 12.81 12.44 -2.17
C THR A 57 13.16 11.64 -0.93
N PHE A 58 13.92 10.56 -1.09
CA PHE A 58 14.48 9.84 0.05
C PHE A 58 15.69 10.61 0.56
N ALA A 59 15.76 10.82 1.88
CA ALA A 59 16.91 11.48 2.47
C ALA A 59 17.41 10.73 3.72
N ILE A 60 18.72 10.55 3.82
CA ILE A 60 19.35 10.06 5.06
C ILE A 60 19.57 11.24 5.98
N TRP A 61 18.93 11.21 7.15
CA TRP A 61 19.07 12.27 8.14
C TRP A 61 20.19 11.99 9.15
N LYS A 62 21.22 12.84 9.20
CA LYS A 62 22.41 12.70 10.08
C LYS A 62 22.07 12.50 11.55
N LYS A 63 21.15 13.31 12.07
CA LYS A 63 20.80 13.30 13.49
C LYS A 63 19.76 12.24 13.82
N GLY A 64 19.08 11.69 12.82
CA GLY A 64 18.06 10.67 13.00
C GLY A 64 16.77 11.18 13.67
N GLN A 65 15.78 10.28 13.67
CA GLN A 65 14.43 10.57 14.10
C GLN A 65 14.34 10.85 15.61
N LEU A 66 13.46 11.76 16.02
CA LEU A 66 13.18 12.03 17.43
C LEU A 66 12.26 10.94 18.02
N SER A 67 12.63 10.39 19.18
CA SER A 67 11.83 9.37 19.88
C SER A 67 11.82 9.62 21.39
N TYR A 68 10.68 9.37 22.03
CA TYR A 68 10.58 9.45 23.49
C TYR A 68 11.16 8.18 24.12
N ASN A 69 12.22 8.33 24.91
CA ASN A 69 12.74 7.24 25.73
C ASN A 69 11.92 7.15 27.02
N THR A 70 11.14 6.08 27.17
CA THR A 70 10.28 5.86 28.34
C THR A 70 11.07 5.58 29.62
N TYR A 71 12.25 4.97 29.51
CA TYR A 71 13.14 4.70 30.65
C TYR A 71 13.77 5.98 31.18
N GLU A 72 14.31 6.80 30.27
CA GLU A 72 14.98 8.06 30.64
C GLU A 72 14.01 9.25 30.74
N LYS A 73 12.73 9.04 30.42
CA LYS A 73 11.66 10.05 30.38
C LYS A 73 12.02 11.32 29.59
N LYS A 74 12.81 11.18 28.52
CA LYS A 74 13.29 12.31 27.70
C LYS A 74 13.23 12.00 26.21
N TRP A 75 13.23 13.03 25.37
CA TRP A 75 13.35 12.90 23.92
C TRP A 75 14.81 12.67 23.53
N ILE A 76 15.07 11.63 22.75
CA ILE A 76 16.38 11.31 22.20
C ILE A 76 16.26 11.15 20.68
N ARG A 77 17.32 11.52 19.95
CA ARG A 77 17.40 11.19 18.52
C ARG A 77 18.03 9.82 18.33
N LYS A 78 17.45 8.99 17.46
CA LYS A 78 17.99 7.67 17.11
C LYS A 78 18.39 7.67 15.64
N SER A 79 19.64 7.31 15.34
CA SER A 79 20.08 7.03 13.97
C SER A 79 19.34 5.79 13.45
N CYS A 80 19.05 5.76 12.15
CA CYS A 80 18.34 4.68 11.47
C CYS A 80 19.17 3.38 11.43
N GLU A 81 19.29 2.70 12.56
CA GLU A 81 19.84 1.32 12.64
C GLU A 81 18.80 0.32 13.17
N LYS A 82 17.64 0.80 13.63
CA LYS A 82 16.52 -0.04 14.08
C LYS A 82 15.22 0.47 13.50
N LYS A 83 14.32 -0.44 13.10
CA LYS A 83 12.91 -0.15 12.76
C LYS A 83 12.39 0.89 13.76
N ALA A 84 12.02 2.06 13.28
CA ALA A 84 11.40 3.04 14.13
C ALA A 84 9.98 2.55 14.42
N ASP A 85 9.66 2.31 15.70
CA ASP A 85 8.29 2.04 16.13
C ASP A 85 7.38 3.27 15.98
N LYS A 86 7.87 4.38 15.40
CA LYS A 86 7.22 5.70 15.38
C LYS A 86 7.37 6.37 14.03
N LEU A 87 6.26 6.90 13.53
CA LEU A 87 6.20 7.64 12.28
C LEU A 87 6.52 9.12 12.53
N ASN A 88 7.72 9.56 12.15
CA ASN A 88 8.12 10.96 12.18
C ASN A 88 8.14 11.55 10.77
N PHE A 89 7.55 12.73 10.60
CA PHE A 89 7.61 13.50 9.37
C PHE A 89 8.47 14.73 9.55
N GLY A 90 9.24 15.05 8.52
CA GLY A 90 10.00 16.27 8.40
C GLY A 90 9.50 17.12 7.23
N ILE A 91 9.62 18.42 7.35
CA ILE A 91 9.60 19.32 6.18
C ILE A 91 10.97 19.94 6.05
N SER A 92 11.48 20.00 4.82
CA SER A 92 12.69 20.76 4.50
C SER A 92 12.47 21.60 3.24
N GLN A 93 13.43 22.46 2.93
CA GLN A 93 13.44 23.23 1.69
C GLN A 93 14.84 23.16 1.08
N ASN A 94 14.91 22.85 -0.21
CA ASN A 94 16.14 22.95 -0.96
C ASN A 94 16.56 24.44 -1.02
N PRO A 95 17.75 24.82 -0.52
CA PRO A 95 18.18 26.21 -0.45
C PRO A 95 18.41 26.82 -1.83
N ASP A 96 18.71 26.01 -2.85
CA ASP A 96 19.02 26.44 -4.20
C ASP A 96 17.73 26.58 -5.04
N THR A 97 16.90 25.55 -5.07
CA THR A 97 15.68 25.52 -5.90
C THR A 97 14.46 26.13 -5.22
N LYS A 98 14.51 26.32 -3.90
CA LYS A 98 13.40 26.75 -3.03
C LYS A 98 12.21 25.77 -2.98
N VAL A 99 12.35 24.57 -3.54
CA VAL A 99 11.34 23.51 -3.48
C VAL A 99 11.27 22.94 -2.06
N TYR A 100 10.05 22.80 -1.54
CA TYR A 100 9.78 22.14 -0.25
C TYR A 100 9.75 20.62 -0.42
N ILE A 101 10.32 19.92 0.55
CA ILE A 101 10.48 18.46 0.56
C ILE A 101 9.80 17.91 1.80
N LEU A 102 8.91 16.94 1.62
CA LEU A 102 8.35 16.15 2.72
C LEU A 102 9.28 14.96 2.99
N VAL A 103 9.81 14.89 4.19
CA VAL A 103 10.65 13.79 4.68
C VAL A 103 9.80 12.86 5.52
N CYS A 104 9.95 11.56 5.31
CA CYS A 104 9.22 10.55 6.03
C CYS A 104 10.06 9.29 6.15
N ASP A 105 9.65 8.38 7.04
CA ASP A 105 10.25 7.06 7.09
C ASP A 105 10.00 6.31 5.76
N SER A 106 11.10 5.88 5.11
CA SER A 106 11.05 5.15 3.85
C SER A 106 10.23 3.86 3.94
N ASP A 107 10.06 3.29 5.14
CA ASP A 107 9.32 2.05 5.32
C ASP A 107 7.80 2.22 5.21
N CYS A 108 7.28 3.45 5.18
CA CYS A 108 5.84 3.72 5.05
C CYS A 108 5.37 4.04 3.62
N TYR A 109 6.30 4.25 2.69
CA TYR A 109 5.99 4.76 1.36
C TYR A 109 6.46 3.80 0.27
N CYS A 110 5.63 3.67 -0.75
CA CYS A 110 5.88 2.80 -1.88
C CYS A 110 7.06 3.29 -2.72
N GLU A 111 8.15 2.53 -2.71
CA GLU A 111 9.35 2.81 -3.50
C GLU A 111 9.06 2.90 -5.02
N LYS A 112 7.96 2.30 -5.50
CA LYS A 112 7.58 2.31 -6.93
C LYS A 112 6.77 3.52 -7.35
N CYS A 113 5.86 4.00 -6.50
CA CYS A 113 4.88 5.01 -6.90
C CYS A 113 4.70 6.14 -5.89
N GLY A 114 5.48 6.14 -4.80
CA GLY A 114 5.46 7.20 -3.83
C GLY A 114 4.24 7.27 -2.90
N ASN A 115 3.20 6.47 -3.14
CA ASN A 115 2.02 6.46 -2.28
C ASN A 115 2.31 5.74 -0.96
N LYS A 116 1.62 6.14 0.10
CA LYS A 116 1.69 5.44 1.38
C LYS A 116 1.28 3.97 1.19
N TYR A 117 1.99 3.06 1.84
CA TYR A 117 1.56 1.65 1.92
C TYR A 117 0.29 1.55 2.76
N GLU A 118 -0.68 0.78 2.28
CA GLU A 118 -1.84 0.37 3.08
C GLU A 118 -1.45 -0.68 4.14
N ASP A 119 -0.38 -1.44 3.87
CA ASP A 119 0.27 -2.33 4.82
C ASP A 119 1.79 -2.15 4.70
N SER A 120 2.34 -1.32 5.60
CA SER A 120 3.77 -0.98 5.64
C SER A 120 4.66 -2.14 6.04
N ASP A 121 4.19 -3.05 6.91
CA ASP A 121 4.97 -4.21 7.35
C ASP A 121 5.30 -5.14 6.18
N ASN A 122 4.30 -5.34 5.32
CA ASN A 122 4.44 -6.16 4.12
C ASN A 122 4.84 -5.34 2.89
N LYS A 123 5.05 -4.02 3.05
CA LYS A 123 5.32 -3.06 1.97
C LYS A 123 4.34 -3.23 0.80
N TRP A 124 3.06 -3.41 1.12
CA TRP A 124 2.00 -3.61 0.14
C TRP A 124 1.36 -2.27 -0.25
N CYS A 125 1.36 -1.99 -1.55
CA CYS A 125 0.77 -0.79 -2.11
C CYS A 125 -0.42 -1.16 -3.01
N LYS A 126 -1.63 -0.81 -2.56
CA LYS A 126 -2.90 -1.02 -3.26
C LYS A 126 -2.87 -0.39 -4.63
N GLN A 127 -2.40 0.85 -4.75
CA GLN A 127 -2.35 1.54 -6.05
C GLN A 127 -1.43 0.81 -7.05
N CYS A 128 -0.26 0.35 -6.60
CA CYS A 128 0.64 -0.44 -7.44
C CYS A 128 0.00 -1.77 -7.85
N GLN A 129 -0.67 -2.46 -6.94
CA GLN A 129 -1.37 -3.70 -7.28
C GLN A 129 -2.49 -3.44 -8.29
N ILE A 130 -3.33 -2.41 -8.08
CA ILE A 130 -4.38 -2.04 -9.03
C ILE A 130 -3.79 -1.71 -10.41
N ASN A 131 -2.69 -0.97 -10.46
CA ASN A 131 -2.02 -0.66 -11.73
C ASN A 131 -1.47 -1.93 -12.42
N GLN A 132 -0.91 -2.86 -11.65
CA GLN A 132 -0.47 -4.15 -12.16
C GLN A 132 -1.65 -4.98 -12.71
N LEU A 133 -2.82 -4.97 -12.05
CA LEU A 133 -4.02 -5.62 -12.55
C LEU A 133 -4.52 -4.95 -13.84
N LYS A 134 -4.62 -3.61 -13.86
CA LYS A 134 -5.01 -2.85 -15.06
C LYS A 134 -4.16 -3.19 -16.28
N SER A 135 -2.84 -3.33 -16.10
CA SER A 135 -1.92 -3.72 -17.19
C SER A 135 -2.20 -5.12 -17.77
N ASN A 136 -2.94 -5.96 -17.04
CA ASN A 136 -3.28 -7.33 -17.43
C ASN A 136 -4.75 -7.51 -17.83
N PHE A 137 -5.57 -6.46 -17.90
CA PHE A 137 -6.99 -6.58 -18.23
C PHE A 137 -7.24 -7.32 -19.55
N ALA A 138 -6.41 -7.08 -20.57
CA ALA A 138 -6.50 -7.78 -21.85
C ALA A 138 -6.28 -9.30 -21.75
N ASN A 139 -5.62 -9.79 -20.70
CA ASN A 139 -5.34 -11.21 -20.50
C ASN A 139 -6.50 -11.96 -19.80
N TRP A 140 -7.44 -11.26 -19.19
CA TRP A 140 -8.60 -11.83 -18.49
C TRP A 140 -9.91 -11.64 -19.26
N THR A 141 -9.85 -11.67 -20.59
CA THR A 141 -11.05 -11.60 -21.41
C THR A 141 -11.71 -12.97 -21.58
N SER A 142 -13.01 -13.00 -21.34
CA SER A 142 -13.91 -14.11 -21.63
C SER A 142 -14.43 -14.09 -23.07
N GLY A 143 -14.22 -13.00 -23.80
CA GLY A 143 -14.92 -12.69 -25.04
C GLY A 143 -16.35 -12.17 -24.84
N ASN A 144 -16.81 -12.03 -23.59
CA ASN A 144 -18.08 -11.43 -23.23
C ASN A 144 -17.84 -10.12 -22.44
N GLU A 145 -18.15 -8.99 -23.06
CA GLU A 145 -17.92 -7.66 -22.52
C GLU A 145 -18.53 -7.47 -21.12
N LYS A 146 -19.75 -7.97 -20.87
CA LYS A 146 -20.41 -7.83 -19.56
C LYS A 146 -19.69 -8.59 -18.45
N ILE A 147 -19.18 -9.79 -18.74
CA ILE A 147 -18.40 -10.58 -17.78
C ILE A 147 -17.06 -9.91 -17.52
N ASP A 148 -16.41 -9.44 -18.58
CA ASP A 148 -15.10 -8.80 -18.50
C ASP A 148 -15.17 -7.50 -17.69
N ASP A 149 -16.20 -6.68 -17.91
CA ASP A 149 -16.49 -5.47 -17.15
C ASP A 149 -16.74 -5.79 -15.67
N PHE A 150 -17.50 -6.84 -15.37
CA PHE A 150 -17.74 -7.28 -14.00
C PHE A 150 -16.44 -7.71 -13.31
N ILE A 151 -15.60 -8.50 -13.98
CA ILE A 151 -14.29 -8.92 -13.46
C ILE A 151 -13.43 -7.71 -13.15
N GLN A 152 -13.32 -6.75 -14.09
CA GLN A 152 -12.55 -5.52 -13.88
C GLN A 152 -13.08 -4.70 -12.70
N LYS A 153 -14.41 -4.52 -12.60
CA LYS A 153 -15.06 -3.84 -11.45
C LYS A 153 -14.68 -4.52 -10.14
N MET A 154 -14.68 -5.85 -10.08
CA MET A 154 -14.31 -6.59 -8.87
C MET A 154 -12.81 -6.48 -8.54
N GLN A 155 -11.94 -6.52 -9.54
CA GLN A 155 -10.50 -6.32 -9.36
C GLN A 155 -10.16 -4.91 -8.81
N LEU A 156 -10.93 -3.89 -9.17
CA LEU A 156 -10.75 -2.52 -8.66
C LEU A 156 -11.24 -2.33 -7.22
N LYS A 157 -12.05 -3.26 -6.69
CA LYS A 157 -12.58 -3.20 -5.31
C LYS A 157 -11.61 -3.76 -4.25
N ILE A 158 -10.44 -4.26 -4.66
CA ILE A 158 -9.42 -4.79 -3.73
C ILE A 158 -9.06 -3.72 -2.68
N CYS A 159 -9.10 -4.12 -1.42
CA CYS A 159 -8.82 -3.27 -0.27
C CYS A 159 -7.68 -3.80 0.60
N LYS A 160 -7.44 -5.11 0.62
CA LYS A 160 -6.37 -5.76 1.40
C LYS A 160 -5.48 -6.62 0.52
N GLN A 161 -4.25 -6.85 0.97
CA GLN A 161 -3.26 -7.65 0.25
C GLN A 161 -3.68 -9.10 -0.03
N HIS A 162 -4.59 -9.65 0.77
CA HIS A 162 -5.08 -11.03 0.64
C HIS A 162 -6.48 -11.14 0.03
N ASP A 163 -7.04 -10.02 -0.46
CA ASP A 163 -8.33 -10.07 -1.12
C ASP A 163 -8.27 -10.96 -2.36
N VAL A 164 -9.37 -11.67 -2.60
CA VAL A 164 -9.53 -12.54 -3.76
C VAL A 164 -9.50 -11.68 -5.02
N ILE A 165 -8.55 -11.98 -5.91
CA ILE A 165 -8.50 -11.40 -7.24
C ILE A 165 -9.46 -12.18 -8.12
N PHE A 166 -10.49 -11.52 -8.63
CA PHE A 166 -11.42 -12.09 -9.60
C PHE A 166 -10.72 -12.24 -10.94
N GLU A 167 -10.86 -13.40 -11.59
CA GLU A 167 -10.18 -13.71 -12.84
C GLU A 167 -11.11 -14.51 -13.76
N TRP A 168 -11.02 -14.26 -15.07
CA TRP A 168 -11.57 -15.20 -16.05
C TRP A 168 -10.64 -16.41 -16.15
N ILE A 169 -11.22 -17.62 -16.08
CA ILE A 169 -10.48 -18.87 -16.18
C ILE A 169 -10.98 -19.60 -17.43
N SER A 170 -10.10 -19.72 -18.43
CA SER A 170 -10.40 -20.53 -19.61
C SER A 170 -10.50 -22.00 -19.20
N TYR A 171 -11.51 -22.70 -19.70
CA TYR A 171 -11.76 -24.11 -19.37
C TYR A 171 -10.54 -25.02 -19.65
N LYS A 172 -9.70 -24.67 -20.63
CA LYS A 172 -8.44 -25.39 -20.95
C LYS A 172 -7.39 -25.38 -19.83
N GLU A 173 -7.51 -24.46 -18.88
CA GLU A 173 -6.62 -24.35 -17.71
C GLU A 173 -7.02 -25.30 -16.58
N LEU A 174 -8.19 -25.96 -16.71
CA LEU A 174 -8.71 -26.94 -15.77
C LEU A 174 -8.36 -28.36 -16.27
N ILE A 175 -7.89 -29.22 -15.36
CA ILE A 175 -7.64 -30.63 -15.62
C ILE A 175 -8.19 -31.52 -14.51
N GLY A 176 -8.27 -32.82 -14.77
CA GLY A 176 -8.74 -33.78 -13.77
C GLY A 176 -10.16 -33.46 -13.30
N ILE A 177 -11.02 -33.08 -14.25
CA ILE A 177 -12.39 -32.67 -13.98
C ILE A 177 -13.19 -33.91 -13.62
N ASN A 178 -13.55 -34.03 -12.33
CA ASN A 178 -14.22 -35.19 -11.76
C ASN A 178 -15.47 -34.75 -10.98
N GLU A 179 -16.61 -35.38 -11.25
CA GLU A 179 -17.86 -35.09 -10.56
C GLU A 179 -17.76 -35.45 -9.08
N ILE A 180 -18.15 -34.54 -8.16
CA ILE A 180 -18.09 -34.80 -6.71
C ILE A 180 -19.41 -35.45 -6.26
N ASN A 181 -20.54 -34.87 -6.65
CA ASN A 181 -21.87 -35.37 -6.32
C ASN A 181 -22.83 -35.10 -7.47
N LYS A 182 -23.47 -36.15 -8.00
CA LYS A 182 -24.39 -36.08 -9.15
C LYS A 182 -25.62 -35.22 -8.87
N ASP A 183 -26.06 -35.21 -7.62
CA ASP A 183 -27.32 -34.55 -7.25
C ASP A 183 -27.15 -33.04 -7.02
N ASP A 184 -25.92 -32.57 -6.73
CA ASP A 184 -25.68 -31.17 -6.35
C ASP A 184 -25.05 -30.32 -7.47
N GLY A 185 -24.67 -30.93 -8.60
CA GLY A 185 -24.11 -30.22 -9.75
C GLY A 185 -22.71 -29.60 -9.52
N PHE A 186 -21.94 -30.14 -8.56
CA PHE A 186 -20.56 -29.73 -8.28
C PHE A 186 -19.54 -30.71 -8.83
N THR A 187 -18.43 -30.16 -9.34
CA THR A 187 -17.33 -30.93 -9.94
C THR A 187 -16.00 -30.41 -9.43
N ALA A 188 -15.07 -31.30 -9.07
CA ALA A 188 -13.71 -30.96 -8.72
C ALA A 188 -12.86 -30.82 -9.98
N ALA A 189 -11.90 -29.90 -9.97
CA ALA A 189 -10.87 -29.80 -10.99
C ALA A 189 -9.57 -29.27 -10.39
N ILE A 190 -8.46 -29.44 -11.10
CA ILE A 190 -7.20 -28.78 -10.80
C ILE A 190 -7.06 -27.59 -11.75
N TRP A 191 -6.95 -26.39 -11.20
CA TRP A 191 -6.56 -25.21 -11.96
C TRP A 191 -5.03 -25.16 -12.09
N LYS A 192 -4.52 -25.52 -13.27
CA LYS A 192 -3.07 -25.67 -13.56
C LYS A 192 -2.25 -24.45 -13.19
N LYS A 193 -2.65 -23.27 -13.68
CA LYS A 193 -1.99 -22.01 -13.35
C LYS A 193 -2.28 -21.61 -11.91
N GLY A 194 -3.50 -21.85 -11.46
CA GLY A 194 -3.96 -21.50 -10.13
C GLY A 194 -4.19 -20.00 -9.93
N GLN A 195 -4.71 -19.69 -8.75
CA GLN A 195 -5.16 -18.36 -8.39
C GLN A 195 -3.99 -17.38 -8.22
N LEU A 196 -4.16 -16.17 -8.74
CA LEU A 196 -3.24 -15.07 -8.47
C LEU A 196 -3.40 -14.60 -7.01
N SER A 197 -2.30 -14.53 -6.28
CA SER A 197 -2.28 -14.11 -4.88
C SER A 197 -1.02 -13.31 -4.56
N TYR A 198 -1.11 -12.36 -3.64
CA TYR A 198 0.05 -11.61 -3.19
C TYR A 198 0.90 -12.43 -2.22
N SER A 199 2.19 -12.62 -2.55
CA SER A 199 3.16 -13.22 -1.66
C SER A 199 3.84 -12.14 -0.83
N ILE A 200 3.69 -12.22 0.50
CA ILE A 200 4.38 -11.34 1.45
C ILE A 200 5.90 -11.44 1.29
N TYR A 201 6.43 -12.68 1.27
CA TYR A 201 7.88 -12.93 1.15
C TYR A 201 8.46 -12.39 -0.16
N GLY A 202 7.74 -12.57 -1.27
CA GLY A 202 8.19 -12.13 -2.59
C GLY A 202 7.82 -10.69 -2.93
N LYS A 203 6.98 -10.03 -2.11
CA LYS A 203 6.35 -8.72 -2.35
C LYS A 203 5.80 -8.57 -3.78
N LYS A 204 5.18 -9.65 -4.26
CA LYS A 204 4.72 -9.77 -5.65
C LYS A 204 3.56 -10.74 -5.78
N LEU A 205 2.79 -10.58 -6.85
CA LEU A 205 1.77 -11.55 -7.22
C LEU A 205 2.42 -12.84 -7.71
N VAL A 206 1.95 -13.97 -7.19
CA VAL A 206 2.38 -15.32 -7.54
C VAL A 206 1.17 -16.19 -7.80
N ARG A 207 1.38 -17.30 -8.50
CA ARG A 207 0.36 -18.32 -8.73
C ARG A 207 0.82 -19.66 -8.23
N ARG A 208 -0.13 -20.46 -7.74
CA ARG A 208 0.10 -21.84 -7.33
C ARG A 208 -1.08 -22.68 -7.77
N SER A 209 -0.80 -23.78 -8.47
CA SER A 209 -1.80 -24.77 -8.84
C SER A 209 -2.64 -25.15 -7.62
N LYS A 210 -3.95 -25.24 -7.81
CA LYS A 210 -4.89 -25.50 -6.72
C LYS A 210 -6.05 -26.34 -7.21
N GLU A 211 -6.53 -27.22 -6.35
CA GLU A 211 -7.82 -27.87 -6.52
C GLU A 211 -8.94 -26.84 -6.33
N VAL A 212 -9.94 -26.91 -7.21
CA VAL A 212 -11.06 -25.98 -7.25
C VAL A 212 -12.36 -26.77 -7.38
N VAL A 213 -13.42 -26.23 -6.80
CA VAL A 213 -14.78 -26.74 -6.98
C VAL A 213 -15.46 -25.86 -8.03
N LEU A 214 -15.99 -26.50 -9.06
CA LEU A 214 -16.75 -25.91 -10.14
C LEU A 214 -18.23 -26.07 -9.81
N ARG A 215 -18.98 -24.97 -9.94
CA ARG A 215 -20.44 -24.97 -9.90
C ARG A 215 -20.94 -24.56 -11.26
N PHE A 216 -21.70 -25.44 -11.92
CA PHE A 216 -22.30 -25.10 -13.20
C PHE A 216 -23.52 -24.20 -13.02
N LEU A 217 -23.62 -23.18 -13.86
CA LEU A 217 -24.72 -22.22 -13.88
C LEU A 217 -25.51 -22.47 -15.17
N TYR A 218 -26.61 -23.22 -15.09
CA TYR A 218 -27.30 -23.79 -16.25
C TYR A 218 -28.24 -22.81 -16.99
N ASP A 219 -28.62 -21.67 -16.39
CA ASP A 219 -29.66 -20.76 -16.93
C ASP A 219 -29.13 -19.46 -17.59
N LEU A 220 -27.90 -19.47 -18.12
CA LEU A 220 -27.19 -18.24 -18.51
C LEU A 220 -27.53 -17.64 -19.88
N GLN A 221 -28.78 -17.73 -20.34
CA GLN A 221 -29.16 -17.06 -21.60
C GLN A 221 -29.18 -15.52 -21.50
N ASN A 222 -29.27 -14.96 -20.28
CA ASN A 222 -29.26 -13.50 -20.05
C ASN A 222 -28.38 -13.12 -18.84
N ILE A 223 -27.05 -13.14 -19.00
CA ILE A 223 -26.14 -12.56 -17.99
C ILE A 223 -26.42 -11.05 -17.89
N ASN A 224 -26.98 -10.63 -16.75
CA ASN A 224 -27.13 -9.23 -16.36
C ASN A 224 -26.44 -8.96 -15.01
N GLU A 225 -26.29 -7.70 -14.64
CA GLU A 225 -25.56 -7.29 -13.42
C GLU A 225 -26.25 -7.80 -12.14
N GLU A 226 -27.58 -7.89 -12.13
CA GLU A 226 -28.35 -8.46 -11.02
C GLU A 226 -28.02 -9.94 -10.79
N PHE A 227 -27.93 -10.74 -11.86
CA PHE A 227 -27.53 -12.13 -11.78
C PHE A 227 -26.10 -12.27 -11.23
N LEU A 228 -25.16 -11.47 -11.74
CA LEU A 228 -23.77 -11.52 -11.30
C LEU A 228 -23.63 -11.16 -9.81
N ASN A 229 -24.34 -10.13 -9.33
CA ASN A 229 -24.36 -9.75 -7.91
C ASN A 229 -25.09 -10.76 -7.00
N LYS A 230 -25.97 -11.60 -7.55
CA LYS A 230 -26.64 -12.67 -6.79
C LYS A 230 -25.76 -13.89 -6.63
N VAL A 231 -24.88 -14.15 -7.59
CA VAL A 231 -23.98 -15.32 -7.61
C VAL A 231 -22.67 -15.04 -6.86
N PHE A 232 -22.20 -13.80 -6.84
CA PHE A 232 -20.90 -13.37 -6.28
C PHE A 232 -21.06 -12.24 -5.27
#